data_AF-A0A7T0JP19-F1
#
_entry.id   AF-A0A7T0JP19-F1
#
_cell.length_a   1.000
_cell.length_b   1.000
_cell.length_c   1.000
_cell.angle_alpha   90.00
_cell.angle_beta   90.00
_cell.angle_gamma   90.00
#
_symmetry.space_group_name_H-M   'P 1'
#
loop_
_entity.id
_entity.type
_entity.pdbx_description
1 polymer ?
#
loop_
_entity_poly.entity_id
_entity_poly.type
_entity_poly.pdbx_seq_one_letter_code
_entity_poly.pdbx_strand_id
1 'polypeptide(L)'
;MKNLNVALVRLLQFVVFALFTFIVLVYFGTMILLPLDIVVLITKALHLLGIGTLFGAILAVPVVAYLGKIVYNTPGLIQMIIEGGIDLVNTGKQRVEAFNKFAVPAK
;
A
#
# COMPACT_ATOMS: atom_id res chain seq x y z
N MET A 1 -28.14 -5.01 -27.92
CA MET A 1 -28.29 -5.10 -26.45
C MET A 1 -27.26 -6.03 -25.78
N LYS A 2 -26.97 -7.25 -26.30
CA LYS A 2 -25.89 -8.12 -25.77
C LYS A 2 -24.51 -7.44 -25.72
N ASN A 3 -24.11 -6.72 -26.77
CA ASN A 3 -22.78 -6.07 -26.85
C ASN A 3 -22.60 -4.91 -25.87
N LEU A 4 -23.69 -4.17 -25.56
CA LEU A 4 -23.66 -3.05 -24.62
C LEU A 4 -23.42 -3.55 -23.18
N ASN A 5 -24.09 -4.64 -22.80
CA ASN A 5 -23.87 -5.27 -21.49
C ASN A 5 -22.44 -5.82 -21.34
N VAL A 6 -21.90 -6.43 -22.39
CA VAL A 6 -20.50 -6.91 -22.38
C VAL A 6 -19.50 -5.75 -22.26
N ALA A 7 -19.74 -4.64 -22.96
CA ALA A 7 -18.91 -3.44 -22.85
C ALA A 7 -18.97 -2.83 -21.44
N LEU A 8 -20.15 -2.75 -20.83
CA LEU A 8 -20.32 -2.26 -19.46
C LEU A 8 -19.60 -3.14 -18.44
N VAL A 9 -19.69 -4.46 -18.57
CA VAL A 9 -19.02 -5.42 -17.68
C VAL A 9 -17.50 -5.30 -17.80
N ARG A 10 -16.96 -5.14 -19.01
CA ARG A 10 -15.52 -4.92 -19.22
C ARG A 10 -15.04 -3.58 -18.66
N LEU A 11 -15.86 -2.53 -18.77
CA LEU A 11 -15.55 -1.23 -18.16
C LEU A 11 -15.48 -1.35 -16.63
N LEU A 12 -16.47 -2.00 -16.00
CA LEU A 12 -16.45 -2.25 -14.56
C LEU A 12 -15.25 -3.12 -14.13
N GLN A 13 -14.94 -4.16 -14.90
CA GLN A 13 -13.76 -5.00 -14.66
C GLN A 13 -12.47 -4.17 -14.67
N PHE A 14 -12.33 -3.26 -15.63
CA PHE A 14 -11.19 -2.36 -15.71
C PHE A 14 -11.13 -1.41 -14.49
N VAL A 15 -12.25 -0.82 -14.09
CA VAL A 15 -12.31 0.06 -12.90
C VAL A 15 -11.92 -0.69 -11.63
N VAL A 16 -12.44 -1.91 -11.43
CA VAL A 16 -12.11 -2.75 -10.27
C VAL A 16 -10.63 -3.12 -10.30
N PHE A 17 -10.09 -3.50 -11.46
CA PHE A 17 -8.66 -3.77 -11.61
C PHE A 17 -7.79 -2.56 -11.26
N ALA A 18 -8.14 -1.38 -11.77
CA ALA A 18 -7.41 -0.13 -11.50
C ALA A 18 -7.47 0.24 -10.01
N LEU A 19 -8.63 0.08 -9.38
CA LEU A 19 -8.81 0.34 -7.95
C LEU A 19 -7.98 -0.62 -7.08
N PHE A 20 -7.99 -1.92 -7.37
CA PHE A 20 -7.15 -2.87 -6.64
C PHE A 20 -5.65 -2.61 -6.86
N THR A 21 -5.24 -2.30 -8.09
CA THR A 21 -3.85 -1.91 -8.38
C THR A 21 -3.44 -0.68 -7.57
N PHE A 22 -4.31 0.33 -7.49
CA PHE A 22 -4.09 1.51 -6.67
C PHE A 22 -3.97 1.17 -5.18
N ILE A 23 -4.86 0.34 -4.64
CA ILE A 23 -4.81 -0.07 -3.23
C ILE A 23 -3.51 -0.82 -2.92
N VAL A 24 -3.07 -1.72 -3.80
CA VAL A 24 -1.80 -2.45 -3.65
C VAL A 24 -0.62 -1.47 -3.66
N LEU A 25 -0.61 -0.51 -4.58
CA LEU A 25 0.42 0.54 -4.62
C LEU A 25 0.43 1.39 -3.34
N VAL A 26 -0.73 1.73 -2.80
CA VAL A 26 -0.84 2.45 -1.52
C VAL A 26 -0.33 1.58 -0.37
N TYR A 27 -0.64 0.29 -0.33
CA TYR A 27 -0.15 -0.63 0.70
C TYR A 27 1.38 -0.68 0.73
N PHE A 28 2.03 -0.90 -0.41
CA PHE A 28 3.49 -0.90 -0.47
C PHE A 28 4.10 0.49 -0.35
N GLY A 29 3.44 1.52 -0.89
CA GLY A 29 3.87 2.91 -0.79
C GLY A 29 3.89 3.39 0.67
N THR A 30 2.87 3.05 1.45
CA THR A 30 2.81 3.39 2.88
C THR A 30 3.90 2.68 3.68
N MET A 31 4.29 1.45 3.33
CA MET A 31 5.44 0.80 3.99
C MET A 31 6.75 1.59 3.88
N ILE A 32 6.94 2.32 2.77
CA ILE A 32 8.14 3.14 2.54
C ILE A 32 7.94 4.56 3.10
N LEU A 33 6.76 5.15 2.88
CA LEU A 33 6.46 6.52 3.28
C LEU A 33 6.32 6.66 4.79
N LEU A 34 5.83 5.65 5.51
CA LEU A 34 5.58 5.72 6.94
C LEU A 34 6.88 5.95 7.74
N PRO A 35 7.97 5.17 7.56
CA PRO A 35 9.24 5.48 8.21
C PRO A 35 9.77 6.88 7.89
N LEU A 36 9.65 7.30 6.62
CA LEU A 36 10.10 8.62 6.18
C LEU A 36 9.28 9.74 6.85
N ASP A 37 7.97 9.57 6.95
CA ASP A 37 7.08 10.54 7.60
C ASP A 37 7.38 10.67 9.10
N ILE A 38 7.72 9.56 9.77
CA ILE A 38 8.16 9.59 11.17
C ILE A 38 9.44 10.43 11.32
N VAL A 39 10.42 10.29 10.41
CA VAL A 39 11.63 11.13 10.43
C VAL A 39 11.28 12.61 10.32
N VAL A 40 10.36 12.96 9.41
CA VAL A 40 9.89 14.33 9.21
C VAL A 40 9.17 14.85 10.45
N LEU A 41 8.29 14.05 11.07
CA LEU A 41 7.56 14.40 12.28
C LEU A 41 8.49 14.65 13.47
N ILE A 42 9.47 13.77 13.69
CA ILE A 42 10.49 13.95 14.74
C ILE A 42 11.31 15.21 14.47
N THR A 43 11.72 15.43 13.23
CA THR A 43 12.51 16.63 12.87
C THR A 43 11.70 17.91 13.11
N LYS A 44 10.41 17.92 12.77
CA LYS A 44 9.50 19.04 13.06
C LYS A 44 9.32 19.25 14.57
N ALA A 45 9.18 18.18 15.34
CA ALA A 45 9.06 18.26 16.79
C ALA A 45 10.34 18.84 17.43
N LEU A 46 11.52 18.40 17.00
CA LEU A 46 12.80 18.95 17.45
C LEU A 46 12.97 20.41 17.01
N HIS A 47 12.43 20.78 15.85
CA HIS A 47 12.43 22.16 15.38
C HIS A 47 11.64 23.11 16.28
N LEU A 48 10.51 22.65 16.83
CA LEU A 48 9.75 23.42 17.83
C LEU A 48 10.55 23.68 19.12
N LEU A 49 11.52 22.83 19.44
CA LEU A 49 12.41 22.97 20.59
C LEU A 49 13.67 23.83 20.27
N GLY A 50 13.72 24.44 19.08
CA GLY A 50 14.84 25.28 18.65
C GLY A 50 16.00 24.52 17.99
N ILE A 51 15.86 23.21 17.77
CA ILE A 51 16.89 22.42 17.07
C ILE A 51 16.71 22.62 15.57
N GLY A 52 17.76 23.07 14.87
CA GLY A 52 17.72 23.24 13.42
C GLY A 52 17.37 21.93 12.69
N THR A 53 16.67 22.02 11.55
CA THR A 53 16.20 20.86 10.79
C THR A 53 17.32 19.87 10.42
N LEU A 54 18.53 20.37 10.14
CA LEU A 54 19.70 19.54 9.84
C LEU A 54 20.12 18.67 11.04
N PHE A 55 20.22 19.26 12.23
CA PHE A 55 20.55 18.53 13.47
C PHE A 55 19.39 17.64 13.93
N GLY A 56 18.16 18.09 13.72
CA GLY A 56 16.96 17.29 13.96
C GLY A 56 16.94 16.02 13.11
N ALA A 57 17.31 16.09 11.84
CA ALA A 57 17.40 14.94 10.95
C ALA A 57 18.50 13.95 11.38
N ILE A 58 19.68 14.44 11.80
CA ILE A 58 20.78 13.60 12.31
C ILE A 58 20.34 12.77 13.53
N LEU A 59 19.47 13.31 14.38
CA LEU A 59 18.92 12.60 15.54
C LEU A 59 17.71 11.74 15.18
N ALA A 60 16.84 12.21 14.29
CA ALA A 60 15.62 11.51 13.89
C ALA A 60 15.90 10.21 13.13
N VAL A 61 16.89 10.20 12.24
CA VAL A 61 17.21 9.01 11.42
C VAL A 61 17.61 7.80 12.29
N PRO A 62 18.54 7.90 13.26
CA PRO A 62 18.84 6.80 14.18
C PRO A 62 17.64 6.32 15.01
N VAL A 63 16.78 7.24 15.47
CA VAL A 63 15.57 6.90 16.23
C VAL A 63 14.64 6.04 15.38
N VAL A 64 14.39 6.45 14.13
CA VAL A 64 13.54 5.67 13.21
C VAL A 64 14.22 4.37 12.79
N ALA A 65 15.54 4.36 12.60
CA ALA A 65 16.28 3.13 12.31
C ALA A 65 16.17 2.12 13.47
N TYR A 66 16.17 2.59 14.72
CA TYR A 66 15.95 1.75 15.89
C TYR A 66 14.53 1.17 15.93
N LEU A 67 13.51 1.98 15.60
CA LEU A 67 12.14 1.48 15.43
C LEU A 67 12.06 0.41 14.33
N GLY A 68 12.73 0.64 13.20
CA GLY A 68 12.86 -0.34 12.12
C GLY A 68 13.53 -1.64 12.57
N LYS A 69 14.54 -1.56 13.45
CA LYS A 69 15.19 -2.73 14.05
C LYS A 69 14.23 -3.51 14.95
N ILE A 70 13.38 -2.85 15.72
CA ILE A 70 12.35 -3.52 16.54
C ILE A 70 11.36 -4.27 15.64
N VAL A 71 10.85 -3.60 14.60
CA VAL A 71 9.95 -4.17 13.60
C VAL A 71 10.60 -5.40 12.95
N TYR A 72 11.89 -5.32 12.61
CA TYR A 72 12.63 -6.42 11.99
C TYR A 72 12.84 -7.61 12.94
N ASN A 73 13.12 -7.34 14.21
CA ASN A 73 13.34 -8.38 15.22
C ASN A 73 12.04 -8.97 15.77
N THR A 74 10.89 -8.39 15.44
CA THR A 74 9.59 -8.92 15.89
C THR A 74 9.25 -10.14 15.02
N PRO A 75 9.22 -11.36 15.60
CA PRO A 75 9.00 -12.57 14.84
C PRO A 75 7.60 -12.57 14.21
N GLY A 76 7.52 -12.95 12.94
CA GLY A 76 6.26 -13.03 12.20
C GLY A 76 5.72 -11.70 11.66
N LEU A 77 6.23 -10.55 12.10
CA LEU A 77 5.71 -9.25 11.68
C LEU A 77 5.99 -8.95 10.19
N ILE A 78 7.24 -9.14 9.74
CA ILE A 78 7.61 -8.97 8.33
C ILE A 78 6.82 -9.95 7.44
N GLN A 79 6.70 -11.20 7.88
CA GLN A 79 5.99 -12.22 7.15
C GLN A 79 4.50 -11.86 7.02
N MET A 80 3.85 -11.45 8.10
CA MET A 80 2.46 -10.98 8.10
C MET A 80 2.25 -9.80 7.14
N ILE A 81 3.20 -8.86 7.08
CA ILE A 81 3.11 -7.71 6.18
C ILE A 81 3.20 -8.15 4.70
N ILE A 82 4.10 -9.08 4.38
CA ILE A 82 4.25 -9.61 3.02
C ILE A 82 3.03 -10.43 2.63
N GLU A 83 2.58 -11.34 3.50
CA GLU A 83 1.39 -12.16 3.30
C GLU A 83 0.15 -11.29 3.10
N GLY A 84 -0.03 -10.24 3.91
CA GLY A 84 -1.12 -9.28 3.73
C GLY A 84 -1.09 -8.58 2.36
N GLY A 85 0.10 -8.23 1.85
CA GLY A 85 0.25 -7.67 0.51
C GLY A 85 -0.08 -8.66 -0.61
N ILE A 86 0.34 -9.92 -0.46
CA ILE A 86 0.04 -11.01 -1.39
C ILE A 86 -1.47 -11.30 -1.39
N ASP A 87 -2.11 -11.35 -0.23
CA ASP A 87 -3.54 -11.57 -0.09
C ASP A 87 -4.37 -10.44 -0.73
N LEU A 88 -3.88 -9.21 -0.64
CA LEU A 88 -4.49 -8.06 -1.31
C LEU A 88 -4.48 -8.21 -2.84
N VAL A 89 -3.33 -8.63 -3.40
CA VAL A 89 -3.17 -8.91 -4.82
C VAL A 89 -4.06 -10.07 -5.26
N ASN A 90 -4.08 -11.16 -4.49
CA ASN A 90 -4.91 -12.33 -4.76
C ASN A 90 -6.40 -11.99 -4.71
N THR A 91 -6.81 -11.17 -3.76
CA THR A 91 -8.19 -10.67 -3.65
C THR A 91 -8.56 -9.85 -4.88
N GLY A 92 -7.68 -8.94 -5.33
CA GLY A 92 -7.90 -8.17 -6.54
C GLY A 92 -8.07 -9.06 -7.78
N LYS A 93 -7.20 -10.06 -7.93
CA LYS A 93 -7.28 -11.05 -9.02
C LYS A 93 -8.61 -11.81 -8.99
N GLN A 94 -9.03 -12.32 -7.83
CA GLN A 94 -10.31 -13.04 -7.69
C GLN A 94 -11.51 -12.16 -8.06
N ARG A 95 -11.49 -10.88 -7.68
CA ARG A 95 -12.57 -9.95 -8.02
C ARG A 95 -12.63 -9.69 -9.52
N VAL A 96 -11.49 -9.51 -10.19
CA VAL A 96 -11.42 -9.36 -11.65
C VAL A 96 -11.87 -10.64 -12.37
N GLU A 97 -11.48 -11.82 -11.88
CA GLU A 97 -11.91 -13.11 -12.43
C GLU A 97 -13.42 -13.37 -12.26
N ALA A 98 -14.04 -12.85 -11.20
CA ALA A 98 -15.48 -12.92 -11.03
C ALA A 98 -16.22 -12.17 -12.15
N PHE A 99 -15.69 -11.04 -12.62
CA PHE A 99 -16.25 -10.29 -13.76
C PHE A 99 -16.09 -11.03 -15.10
N ASN A 100 -15.03 -11.83 -15.27
CA ASN A 100 -14.86 -12.67 -16.47
C ASN A 100 -16.03 -13.66 -16.66
N LYS A 101 -16.62 -14.16 -15.56
CA LYS A 101 -17.79 -15.08 -15.63
C LYS A 101 -19.02 -14.41 -16.23
N PHE A 102 -19.16 -13.10 -16.09
CA PHE A 102 -20.26 -12.31 -16.65
C PHE A 102 -19.95 -11.75 -18.05
N ALA A 103 -18.69 -11.79 -18.46
CA ALA A 103 -18.22 -11.32 -19.77
C ALA A 103 -18.28 -12.41 -20.86
N VAL A 104 -18.64 -13.65 -20.52
CA VAL A 104 -18.83 -14.73 -21.50
C VAL A 104 -20.16 -14.51 -22.24
N PRO A 105 -20.16 -14.35 -23.58
CA PRO A 105 -21.40 -14.32 -24.32
C PRO A 105 -22.09 -15.68 -24.15
N ALA A 106 -23.28 -15.69 -23.55
CA ALA A 106 -24.19 -16.83 -23.66
C ALA A 106 -24.34 -17.15 -25.16
N LYS A 107 -23.89 -18.35 -25.56
CA LYS A 107 -24.12 -18.91 -26.89
C LYS A 107 -25.58 -18.71 -27.30
#